data_AF-A0A0A3JNU6-F1
#
_entry.id   AF-A0A0A3JNU6-F1
#
_cell.length_a   1.000
_cell.length_b   1.000
_cell.length_c   1.000
_cell.angle_alpha   90.00
_cell.angle_beta   90.00
_cell.angle_gamma   90.00
#
_symmetry.space_group_name_H-M   'P 1'
#
loop_
_entity.id
_entity.type
_entity.pdbx_description
1 polymer ?
#
loop_
_entity_poly.entity_id
_entity_poly.type
_entity_poly.pdbx_seq_one_letter_code
_entity_poly.pdbx_strand_id
1 'polypeptide(L)'
;MTNKLIERLEELAEEMKVIVHQLRVPSTIQAVEDVIEFDGRQYKKVDRLARVGDYVSVSFENGKCFKPNKIYGPVFNDGGLRVKADSSYGDGLEITLVYNDYYGRTTKTVDVYELHSIPFDSLPDSPLTPNPKSANQQRAEIIEKAKDFIDKHEPSGYSVEVSTIKERIVVVRLIDENYVVKYQGVARCNPSDVFNYYIGHAIALGRAKGLDVSEFENAVQPLEFAVGQNCVISNWAGHNGNKLTITKLLDGKRAYHSYMDGWLGFDTLTIINDTNAEYEVNA
;
A
#
# COMPACT_ATOMS: atom_id res chain seq x y z
N MET A 1 38.21 23.04 -18.49
CA MET A 1 37.25 21.91 -18.31
C MET A 1 36.02 22.37 -17.50
N THR A 2 35.62 23.64 -17.64
CA THR A 2 34.69 24.33 -16.72
C THR A 2 33.40 24.79 -17.42
N ASN A 3 33.39 24.94 -18.75
CA ASN A 3 32.22 25.44 -19.49
C ASN A 3 31.10 24.40 -19.63
N LYS A 4 31.40 23.10 -19.75
CA LYS A 4 30.36 22.06 -19.90
C LYS A 4 29.45 21.90 -18.68
N LEU A 5 29.97 22.19 -17.48
CA LEU A 5 29.16 22.12 -16.26
C LEU A 5 28.25 23.34 -16.13
N ILE A 6 28.74 24.51 -16.56
CA ILE A 6 27.97 25.76 -16.56
C ILE A 6 26.85 25.68 -17.59
N GLU A 7 27.13 25.22 -18.81
CA GLU A 7 26.11 25.01 -19.86
C GLU A 7 25.00 24.06 -19.40
N ARG A 8 25.35 22.97 -18.72
CA ARG A 8 24.37 22.00 -18.20
C ARG A 8 23.54 22.54 -17.05
N LEU A 9 24.11 23.43 -16.23
CA LEU A 9 23.37 24.12 -15.17
C LEU A 9 22.43 25.19 -15.71
N GLU A 10 22.81 25.87 -16.79
CA GLU A 10 21.96 26.82 -17.50
C GLU A 10 20.78 26.12 -18.18
N GLU A 11 21.02 24.95 -18.79
CA GLU A 11 19.98 24.11 -19.40
C GLU A 11 18.95 23.62 -18.37
N LEU A 12 19.43 23.09 -17.23
CA LEU A 12 18.57 22.68 -16.10
C LEU A 12 17.79 23.86 -15.51
N ALA A 13 18.38 25.06 -15.45
CA ALA A 13 17.71 26.24 -14.94
C ALA A 13 16.59 26.72 -15.87
N GLU A 14 16.76 26.61 -17.19
CA GLU A 14 15.71 26.92 -18.17
C GLU A 14 14.60 25.86 -18.16
N GLU A 15 14.92 24.58 -18.04
CA GLU A 15 13.93 23.51 -17.85
C GLU A 15 13.10 23.73 -16.58
N MET A 16 13.75 24.06 -15.45
CA MET A 16 13.05 24.38 -14.21
C MET A 16 12.16 25.62 -14.34
N LYS A 17 12.56 26.64 -15.10
CA LYS A 17 11.70 27.81 -15.35
C LYS A 17 10.44 27.43 -16.11
N VAL A 18 10.54 26.55 -17.11
CA VAL A 18 9.38 26.05 -17.86
C VAL A 18 8.44 25.27 -16.94
N ILE A 19 8.96 24.36 -16.12
CA ILE A 19 8.17 23.58 -15.16
C ILE A 19 7.50 24.49 -14.12
N VAL A 20 8.25 25.43 -13.54
CA VAL A 20 7.71 26.38 -12.55
C VAL A 20 6.68 27.32 -13.19
N HIS A 21 6.84 27.69 -14.45
CA HIS A 21 5.83 28.47 -15.18
C HIS A 21 4.56 27.65 -15.43
N GLN A 22 4.68 26.38 -15.82
CA GLN A 22 3.54 25.47 -15.95
C GLN A 22 2.81 25.24 -14.62
N LEU A 23 3.52 25.23 -13.49
CA LEU A 23 2.94 25.12 -12.15
C LEU A 23 2.36 26.45 -11.61
N ARG A 24 2.80 27.61 -12.14
CA ARG A 24 2.33 28.95 -11.72
C ARG A 24 1.14 29.47 -12.50
N VAL A 25 0.88 28.95 -13.70
CA VAL A 25 -0.35 29.27 -14.42
C VAL A 25 -1.44 28.36 -13.86
N PRO A 26 -2.55 28.88 -13.28
CA PRO A 26 -3.74 28.06 -13.13
C PRO A 26 -4.20 27.75 -14.55
N SER A 27 -3.83 26.59 -15.05
CA SER A 27 -4.12 26.17 -16.41
C SER A 27 -5.63 25.98 -16.54
N THR A 28 -6.23 27.04 -17.05
CA THR A 28 -7.51 27.05 -17.75
C THR A 28 -7.59 25.83 -18.67
N ILE A 29 -8.46 24.90 -18.30
CA ILE A 29 -9.28 24.00 -19.12
C ILE A 29 -8.81 23.91 -20.59
N GLN A 30 -8.05 22.85 -20.90
CA GLN A 30 -7.93 22.33 -22.26
C GLN A 30 -8.08 20.80 -22.23
N ALA A 31 -9.31 20.39 -22.57
CA ALA A 31 -9.80 19.08 -22.99
C ALA A 31 -8.86 17.86 -22.87
N VAL A 32 -8.94 17.20 -21.70
CA VAL A 32 -9.07 15.75 -21.61
C VAL A 32 -10.34 15.52 -20.78
N GLU A 33 -11.52 15.67 -21.41
CA GLU A 33 -12.83 15.78 -20.70
C GLU A 33 -13.18 14.60 -19.79
N ASP A 34 -12.45 13.50 -19.90
CA ASP A 34 -12.74 12.27 -19.17
C ASP A 34 -11.73 11.97 -18.06
N VAL A 35 -10.77 12.83 -17.71
CA VAL A 35 -9.86 12.57 -16.58
C VAL A 35 -9.84 13.74 -15.60
N ILE A 36 -10.08 13.45 -14.32
CA ILE A 36 -10.03 14.42 -13.22
C ILE A 36 -8.93 14.04 -12.23
N GLU A 37 -8.39 15.02 -11.50
CA GLU A 37 -7.54 14.79 -10.35
C GLU A 37 -8.34 15.06 -9.06
N PHE A 38 -8.33 14.11 -8.13
CA PHE A 38 -9.02 14.21 -6.85
C PHE A 38 -8.21 13.46 -5.79
N ASP A 39 -7.98 14.06 -4.62
CA ASP A 39 -7.20 13.45 -3.53
C ASP A 39 -5.81 12.91 -3.95
N GLY A 40 -5.11 13.66 -4.83
CA GLY A 40 -3.79 13.31 -5.35
C GLY A 40 -3.78 12.10 -6.29
N ARG A 41 -4.94 11.71 -6.83
CA ARG A 41 -5.10 10.58 -7.75
C ARG A 41 -5.88 11.01 -8.98
N GLN A 42 -5.66 10.33 -10.10
CA GLN A 42 -6.39 10.59 -11.34
C GLN A 42 -7.55 9.60 -11.50
N TYR A 43 -8.68 10.09 -11.99
CA TYR A 43 -9.89 9.31 -12.19
C TYR A 43 -10.44 9.53 -13.58
N LYS A 44 -10.87 8.45 -14.23
CA LYS A 44 -11.41 8.46 -15.58
C LYS A 44 -12.92 8.36 -15.53
N LYS A 45 -13.58 9.27 -16.20
CA LYS A 45 -15.02 9.24 -16.44
C LYS A 45 -15.37 8.02 -17.28
N VAL A 46 -16.36 7.26 -16.84
CA VAL A 46 -16.82 6.04 -17.52
C VAL A 46 -18.32 6.05 -17.74
N ASP A 47 -18.73 5.57 -18.92
CA ASP A 47 -20.14 5.44 -19.29
C ASP A 47 -20.71 4.08 -18.84
N ARG A 48 -20.87 3.94 -17.52
CA ARG A 48 -21.48 2.76 -16.88
C ARG A 48 -22.08 3.12 -15.52
N LEU A 49 -22.89 2.21 -14.96
CA LEU A 49 -23.33 2.30 -13.57
C LEU A 49 -22.13 2.32 -12.61
N ALA A 50 -22.24 3.13 -11.56
CA ALA A 50 -21.29 3.17 -10.45
C ALA A 50 -21.21 1.81 -9.76
N ARG A 51 -20.03 1.49 -9.25
CA ARG A 51 -19.71 0.30 -8.46
C ARG A 51 -19.03 0.75 -7.17
N VAL A 52 -18.96 -0.18 -6.21
CA VAL A 52 -18.21 0.06 -4.98
C VAL A 52 -16.76 0.43 -5.32
N GLY A 53 -16.27 1.55 -4.76
CA GLY A 53 -14.94 2.09 -5.02
C GLY A 53 -14.88 3.23 -6.04
N ASP A 54 -15.89 3.38 -6.90
CA ASP A 54 -15.96 4.50 -7.84
C ASP A 54 -16.19 5.83 -7.11
N TYR A 55 -15.96 6.94 -7.80
CA TYR A 55 -16.32 8.29 -7.38
C TYR A 55 -17.38 8.83 -8.33
N VAL A 56 -18.22 9.76 -7.86
CA VAL A 56 -19.32 10.30 -8.66
C VAL A 56 -19.41 11.82 -8.54
N SER A 57 -19.95 12.45 -9.58
CA SER A 57 -20.34 13.86 -9.57
C SER A 57 -21.72 14.02 -10.20
N VAL A 58 -22.35 15.17 -9.96
CA VAL A 58 -23.58 15.57 -10.65
C VAL A 58 -23.38 16.95 -11.25
N SER A 59 -23.83 17.15 -12.49
CA SER A 59 -23.60 18.40 -13.23
C SER A 59 -24.63 19.50 -12.95
N PHE A 60 -25.63 19.22 -12.11
CA PHE A 60 -26.79 20.07 -11.88
C PHE A 60 -27.08 20.21 -10.39
N GLU A 61 -27.69 21.33 -10.00
CA GLU A 61 -28.16 21.51 -8.63
C GLU A 61 -29.31 20.54 -8.37
N ASN A 62 -29.11 19.68 -7.39
CA ASN A 62 -30.01 18.58 -7.19
C ASN A 62 -30.16 18.20 -5.72
N GLY A 63 -31.18 18.78 -5.11
CA GLY A 63 -31.39 18.68 -3.67
C GLY A 63 -30.23 19.34 -2.92
N LYS A 64 -30.12 19.05 -1.63
CA LYS A 64 -29.20 19.76 -0.75
C LYS A 64 -27.86 19.04 -0.53
N CYS A 65 -27.76 17.75 -0.87
CA CYS A 65 -26.58 16.94 -0.51
C CYS A 65 -25.45 16.97 -1.55
N PHE A 66 -25.80 17.03 -2.84
CA PHE A 66 -24.83 17.05 -3.92
C PHE A 66 -24.69 18.47 -4.45
N LYS A 67 -23.48 19.01 -4.38
CA LYS A 67 -23.12 20.27 -5.01
C LYS A 67 -22.73 20.01 -6.47
N PRO A 68 -23.15 20.87 -7.41
CA PRO A 68 -22.79 20.72 -8.81
C PRO A 68 -21.27 20.58 -8.99
N ASN A 69 -20.87 19.60 -9.80
CA ASN A 69 -19.49 19.27 -10.16
C ASN A 69 -18.56 18.92 -8.99
N LYS A 70 -19.08 18.75 -7.78
CA LYS A 70 -18.30 18.24 -6.65
C LYS A 70 -18.22 16.71 -6.72
N ILE A 71 -17.03 16.19 -6.43
CA ILE A 71 -16.74 14.76 -6.41
C ILE A 71 -17.08 14.17 -5.05
N TYR A 72 -17.77 13.02 -5.07
CA TYR A 72 -18.19 12.28 -3.89
C TYR A 72 -17.80 10.80 -4.03
N GLY A 73 -17.23 10.23 -2.98
CA GLY A 73 -16.83 8.83 -2.95
C GLY A 73 -15.91 8.50 -1.78
N PRO A 74 -15.40 7.27 -1.71
CA PRO A 74 -15.72 6.17 -2.62
C PRO A 74 -17.17 5.69 -2.42
N VAL A 75 -17.79 5.25 -3.51
CA VAL A 75 -19.11 4.60 -3.50
C VAL A 75 -19.03 3.30 -2.69
N PHE A 76 -20.04 3.02 -1.88
CA PHE A 76 -20.16 1.80 -1.09
C PHE A 76 -21.58 1.23 -1.18
N ASN A 77 -21.74 -0.04 -0.78
CA ASN A 77 -23.04 -0.70 -0.77
C ASN A 77 -23.58 -0.81 0.66
N ASP A 78 -24.75 -0.22 0.90
CA ASP A 78 -25.50 -0.31 2.16
C ASP A 78 -27.00 -0.31 1.83
N GLY A 79 -27.51 -1.46 1.38
CA GLY A 79 -28.86 -1.58 0.83
C GLY A 79 -29.06 -0.80 -0.48
N GLY A 80 -27.99 -0.58 -1.24
CA GLY A 80 -27.93 0.25 -2.45
C GLY A 80 -26.60 0.98 -2.59
N LEU A 81 -26.28 1.46 -3.79
CA LEU A 81 -25.07 2.24 -4.05
C LEU A 81 -25.19 3.62 -3.41
N ARG A 82 -24.28 3.94 -2.48
CA ARG A 82 -24.32 5.14 -1.64
C ARG A 82 -22.96 5.84 -1.56
N VAL A 83 -22.98 7.12 -1.21
CA VAL A 83 -21.81 7.93 -0.89
C VAL A 83 -22.08 8.78 0.35
N LYS A 84 -21.00 9.25 0.99
CA LYS A 84 -21.08 10.34 1.97
C LYS A 84 -21.03 11.66 1.21
N ALA A 85 -22.14 12.41 1.22
CA ALA A 85 -22.26 13.71 0.58
C ALA A 85 -22.47 14.81 1.62
N ASP A 86 -22.52 16.07 1.20
CA ASP A 86 -22.78 17.17 2.14
C ASP A 86 -24.16 17.00 2.76
N SER A 87 -24.34 17.35 4.03
CA SER A 87 -25.64 17.27 4.68
C SER A 87 -26.61 18.31 4.12
N SER A 88 -27.87 17.90 3.97
CA SER A 88 -28.97 18.78 3.63
C SER A 88 -29.21 19.92 4.65
N TYR A 89 -28.72 19.77 5.87
CA TYR A 89 -28.91 20.71 6.97
C TYR A 89 -27.62 21.45 7.37
N GLY A 90 -26.51 21.21 6.66
CA GLY A 90 -25.24 21.89 6.89
C GLY A 90 -24.47 21.42 8.14
N ASP A 91 -24.88 20.33 8.76
CA ASP A 91 -24.31 19.77 10.00
C ASP A 91 -23.25 18.68 9.77
N GLY A 92 -22.77 18.49 8.54
CA GLY A 92 -21.69 17.57 8.23
C GLY A 92 -21.92 16.77 6.95
N LEU A 93 -21.68 15.46 7.03
CA LEU A 93 -21.84 14.52 5.92
C LEU A 93 -23.04 13.60 6.13
N GLU A 94 -23.81 13.36 5.07
CA GLU A 94 -24.99 12.48 5.06
C GLU A 94 -24.75 11.30 4.11
N ILE A 95 -25.23 10.12 4.48
CA ILE A 95 -25.21 8.93 3.61
C ILE A 95 -26.41 8.97 2.68
N THR A 96 -26.16 9.04 1.37
CA THR A 96 -27.22 9.19 0.36
C THR A 96 -26.98 8.26 -0.83
N LEU A 97 -28.06 7.86 -1.49
CA LEU A 97 -28.01 7.02 -2.69
C LEU A 97 -27.31 7.75 -3.84
N VAL A 98 -26.50 7.04 -4.62
CA VAL A 98 -25.89 7.55 -5.85
C VAL A 98 -26.97 7.84 -6.88
N TYR A 99 -27.87 6.88 -7.11
CA TYR A 99 -29.00 6.99 -8.02
C TYR A 99 -30.30 7.13 -7.25
N ASN A 100 -31.11 8.12 -7.63
CA ASN A 100 -32.39 8.40 -7.03
C ASN A 100 -33.26 9.23 -7.99
N ASP A 101 -34.27 8.59 -8.57
CA ASP A 101 -35.15 9.19 -9.57
C ASP A 101 -35.98 10.35 -9.03
N TYR A 102 -36.31 10.36 -7.73
CA TYR A 102 -37.03 11.47 -7.11
C TYR A 102 -36.24 12.79 -7.17
N TYR A 103 -34.93 12.67 -7.05
CA TYR A 103 -34.01 13.77 -7.24
C TYR A 103 -33.53 13.83 -8.70
N GLY A 104 -33.92 12.94 -9.60
CA GLY A 104 -33.43 12.93 -10.98
C GLY A 104 -31.95 12.53 -11.12
N ARG A 105 -31.39 11.83 -10.12
CA ARG A 105 -30.05 11.23 -10.22
C ARG A 105 -30.14 9.88 -10.92
N THR A 106 -29.89 9.89 -12.23
CA THR A 106 -29.92 8.71 -13.10
C THR A 106 -28.54 8.47 -13.73
N THR A 107 -28.39 7.40 -14.49
CA THR A 107 -27.15 7.13 -15.25
C THR A 107 -26.78 8.21 -16.26
N LYS A 108 -27.74 9.04 -16.68
CA LYS A 108 -27.50 10.13 -17.65
C LYS A 108 -27.04 11.42 -17.00
N THR A 109 -27.21 11.53 -15.69
CA THR A 109 -27.06 12.80 -14.96
C THR A 109 -26.02 12.71 -13.85
N VAL A 110 -25.59 11.49 -13.50
CA VAL A 110 -24.50 11.22 -12.57
C VAL A 110 -23.29 10.79 -13.40
N ASP A 111 -22.23 11.58 -13.32
CA ASP A 111 -20.96 11.21 -13.89
C ASP A 111 -20.24 10.25 -12.94
N VAL A 112 -19.72 9.15 -13.49
CA VAL A 112 -19.01 8.12 -12.72
C VAL A 112 -17.54 8.17 -13.10
N TYR A 113 -16.68 8.19 -12.09
CA TYR A 113 -15.24 8.26 -12.23
C TYR A 113 -14.62 7.03 -11.56
N GLU A 114 -14.00 6.18 -12.35
CA GLU A 114 -13.18 5.09 -11.82
C GLU A 114 -11.74 5.57 -11.67
N LEU A 115 -10.97 5.00 -10.75
CA LEU A 115 -9.56 5.36 -10.62
C LEU A 115 -8.86 5.14 -11.97
N HIS A 116 -8.38 6.22 -12.57
CA HIS A 116 -7.56 6.16 -13.76
C HIS A 116 -6.19 5.72 -13.29
N SER A 117 -5.99 4.40 -13.23
CA SER A 117 -4.67 3.89 -13.48
C SER A 117 -4.34 4.32 -14.90
N ILE A 118 -3.68 5.48 -15.10
CA ILE A 118 -2.92 5.67 -16.33
C ILE A 118 -1.95 4.48 -16.35
N PRO A 119 -2.06 3.54 -17.31
CA PRO A 119 -0.93 2.69 -17.63
C PRO A 119 0.11 3.62 -18.25
N PHE A 120 1.37 3.45 -17.91
CA PHE A 120 2.50 4.26 -18.37
C PHE A 120 2.74 4.23 -19.92
N ASP A 121 1.75 3.83 -20.74
CA ASP A 121 1.90 3.46 -22.15
C ASP A 121 1.01 4.30 -23.09
N SER A 122 1.18 5.62 -23.11
CA SER A 122 0.73 6.44 -24.26
C SER A 122 1.74 7.50 -24.69
N LEU A 123 3.03 7.18 -24.56
CA LEU A 123 4.08 7.72 -25.41
C LEU A 123 4.45 6.66 -26.47
N PRO A 124 4.64 7.04 -27.74
CA PRO A 124 4.91 6.10 -28.81
C PRO A 124 6.24 5.36 -28.58
N ASP A 125 6.20 4.03 -28.69
CA ASP A 125 7.32 3.09 -28.71
C ASP A 125 8.37 3.25 -27.58
N SER A 126 7.95 3.05 -26.33
CA SER A 126 8.86 2.62 -25.26
C SER A 126 8.52 1.21 -24.78
N PRO A 127 9.52 0.35 -24.50
CA PRO A 127 9.30 -1.07 -24.22
C PRO A 127 8.46 -1.26 -22.95
N LEU A 128 7.34 -1.99 -23.08
CA LEU A 128 6.45 -2.50 -22.02
C LEU A 128 7.15 -2.56 -20.64
N THR A 129 6.92 -1.56 -19.80
CA THR A 129 7.32 -1.65 -18.38
C THR A 129 6.23 -2.37 -17.60
N PRO A 130 6.55 -3.43 -16.84
CA PRO A 130 5.56 -4.18 -16.08
C PRO A 130 4.89 -3.31 -15.01
N ASN A 131 3.59 -3.57 -14.77
CA ASN A 131 2.77 -2.90 -13.75
C ASN A 131 3.53 -2.81 -12.40
N PRO A 132 3.63 -1.63 -11.75
CA PRO A 132 4.38 -1.51 -10.51
C PRO A 132 3.72 -2.34 -9.41
N LYS A 133 4.51 -3.23 -8.81
CA LYS A 133 4.09 -4.17 -7.77
C LYS A 133 3.54 -3.43 -6.55
N SER A 134 2.47 -3.94 -5.94
CA SER A 134 1.96 -3.43 -4.67
C SER A 134 3.00 -3.58 -3.55
N ALA A 135 2.84 -2.84 -2.44
CA ALA A 135 3.75 -2.98 -1.29
C ALA A 135 3.81 -4.42 -0.76
N ASN A 136 2.66 -5.11 -0.73
CA ASN A 136 2.59 -6.51 -0.33
C ASN A 136 3.24 -7.45 -1.35
N GLN A 137 3.17 -7.16 -2.65
CA GLN A 137 3.88 -7.94 -3.68
C GLN A 137 5.40 -7.73 -3.62
N GLN A 138 5.85 -6.48 -3.47
CA GLN A 138 7.26 -6.17 -3.24
C GLN A 138 7.77 -6.83 -1.95
N ARG A 139 6.91 -6.87 -0.91
CA ARG A 139 7.19 -7.54 0.35
C ARG A 139 7.26 -9.06 0.19
N ALA A 140 6.39 -9.67 -0.60
CA ALA A 140 6.47 -11.09 -0.91
C ALA A 140 7.79 -11.43 -1.63
N GLU A 141 8.19 -10.61 -2.60
CA GLU A 141 9.43 -10.82 -3.35
C GLU A 141 10.68 -10.69 -2.50
N ILE A 142 10.76 -9.69 -1.62
CA ILE A 142 11.92 -9.55 -0.75
C ILE A 142 12.00 -10.72 0.26
N ILE A 143 10.86 -11.28 0.67
CA ILE A 143 10.80 -12.49 1.52
C ILE A 143 11.31 -13.71 0.74
N GLU A 144 10.87 -13.91 -0.50
CA GLU A 144 11.36 -15.01 -1.34
C GLU A 144 12.85 -14.88 -1.63
N LYS A 145 13.34 -13.68 -1.98
CA LYS A 145 14.78 -13.42 -2.12
C LYS A 145 15.55 -13.70 -0.83
N ALA A 146 14.97 -13.40 0.33
CA ALA A 146 15.61 -13.69 1.61
C ALA A 146 15.71 -15.20 1.86
N LYS A 147 14.67 -15.98 1.50
CA LYS A 147 14.71 -17.46 1.55
C LYS A 147 15.79 -18.01 0.61
N ASP A 148 15.80 -17.58 -0.65
CA ASP A 148 16.82 -17.99 -1.62
C ASP A 148 18.24 -17.62 -1.15
N PHE A 149 18.40 -16.46 -0.52
CA PHE A 149 19.67 -16.03 0.03
C PHE A 149 20.14 -16.94 1.18
N ILE A 150 19.23 -17.35 2.07
CA ILE A 150 19.54 -18.30 3.15
C ILE A 150 20.00 -19.62 2.54
N ASP A 151 19.18 -20.22 1.67
CA ASP A 151 19.45 -21.52 1.05
C ASP A 151 20.79 -21.53 0.30
N LYS A 152 21.10 -20.45 -0.41
CA LYS A 152 22.36 -20.31 -1.15
C LYS A 152 23.59 -20.14 -0.24
N HIS A 153 23.43 -19.53 0.92
CA HIS A 153 24.54 -19.16 1.79
C HIS A 153 24.63 -19.99 3.07
N GLU A 154 23.77 -20.98 3.26
CA GLU A 154 23.97 -21.98 4.30
C GLU A 154 25.32 -22.69 4.09
N PRO A 155 26.21 -22.65 5.09
CA PRO A 155 27.56 -23.16 4.93
C PRO A 155 27.63 -24.69 5.06
N SER A 156 28.29 -25.34 4.12
CA SER A 156 28.70 -26.73 4.28
C SER A 156 29.75 -26.86 5.40
N GLY A 157 29.59 -27.84 6.28
CA GLY A 157 30.56 -28.14 7.35
C GLY A 157 30.36 -27.37 8.66
N TYR A 158 29.27 -26.60 8.78
CA TYR A 158 28.85 -26.00 10.04
C TYR A 158 27.41 -26.42 10.36
N SER A 159 27.08 -26.52 11.65
CA SER A 159 25.68 -26.46 12.07
C SER A 159 25.24 -25.00 12.21
N VAL A 160 24.02 -24.71 11.77
CA VAL A 160 23.43 -23.37 11.83
C VAL A 160 22.42 -23.35 12.97
N GLU A 161 22.72 -22.59 14.02
CA GLU A 161 21.77 -22.32 15.11
C GLU A 161 21.15 -20.94 14.90
N VAL A 162 19.82 -20.89 14.79
CA VAL A 162 19.06 -19.66 14.65
C VAL A 162 18.15 -19.47 15.86
N SER A 163 18.20 -18.29 16.47
CA SER A 163 17.34 -17.94 17.60
C SER A 163 16.66 -16.59 17.37
N THR A 164 15.42 -16.48 17.84
CA THR A 164 14.67 -15.22 17.84
C THR A 164 14.50 -14.73 19.27
N ILE A 165 14.82 -13.45 19.51
CA ILE A 165 14.67 -12.83 20.83
C ILE A 165 13.57 -11.77 20.72
N LYS A 166 12.54 -11.92 21.55
CA LYS A 166 11.38 -10.99 21.64
C LYS A 166 10.70 -10.73 20.29
N GLU A 167 10.72 -11.68 19.35
CA GLU A 167 10.13 -11.54 18.01
C GLU A 167 10.64 -10.32 17.22
N ARG A 168 11.88 -9.88 17.48
CA ARG A 168 12.46 -8.67 16.86
C ARG A 168 13.93 -8.83 16.49
N ILE A 169 14.64 -9.69 17.18
CA ILE A 169 16.06 -9.91 16.96
C ILE A 169 16.25 -11.33 16.47
N VAL A 170 16.96 -11.48 15.35
CA VAL A 170 17.40 -12.78 14.85
C VAL A 170 18.90 -12.90 15.07
N VAL A 171 19.33 -13.98 15.71
CA VAL A 171 20.75 -14.30 15.93
C VAL A 171 21.04 -15.59 15.21
N VAL A 172 22.07 -15.58 14.37
CA VAL A 172 22.59 -16.75 13.66
C VAL A 172 23.97 -17.06 14.19
N ARG A 173 24.22 -18.32 14.54
CA ARG A 173 25.53 -18.85 14.92
C ARG A 173 25.91 -19.99 14.00
N LEU A 174 27.12 -19.91 13.46
CA LEU A 174 27.73 -20.99 12.68
C LEU A 174 28.70 -21.73 13.60
N ILE A 175 28.40 -23.01 13.85
CA ILE A 175 29.07 -23.85 14.83
C ILE A 175 29.84 -24.95 14.10
N ASP A 176 31.12 -25.12 14.42
CA ASP A 176 31.96 -26.16 13.81
C ASP A 176 31.66 -27.56 14.38
N GLU A 177 32.35 -28.58 13.85
CA GLU A 177 32.26 -29.98 14.32
C GLU A 177 32.67 -30.18 15.78
N ASN A 178 33.39 -29.23 16.38
CA ASN A 178 33.82 -29.24 17.78
C ASN A 178 32.85 -28.48 18.69
N TYR A 179 31.66 -28.12 18.19
CA TYR A 179 30.64 -27.35 18.90
C TYR A 179 31.10 -25.93 19.30
N VAL A 180 32.04 -25.35 18.55
CA VAL A 180 32.53 -23.99 18.77
C VAL A 180 31.87 -23.02 17.79
N VAL A 181 31.29 -21.94 18.31
CA VAL A 181 30.77 -20.83 17.49
C VAL A 181 31.95 -20.14 16.80
N LYS A 182 32.02 -20.24 15.47
CA LYS A 182 33.06 -19.55 14.66
C LYS A 182 32.61 -18.19 14.16
N TYR A 183 31.34 -18.11 13.77
CA TYR A 183 30.76 -16.88 13.25
C TYR A 183 29.42 -16.62 13.90
N GLN A 184 29.13 -15.35 14.13
CA GLN A 184 27.85 -14.92 14.68
C GLN A 184 27.42 -13.64 13.98
N GLY A 185 26.15 -13.58 13.61
CA GLY A 185 25.53 -12.38 13.07
C GLY A 185 24.21 -12.11 13.75
N VAL A 186 23.84 -10.83 13.78
CA VAL A 186 22.64 -10.34 14.47
C VAL A 186 21.90 -9.38 13.55
N ALA A 187 20.61 -9.62 13.38
CA ALA A 187 19.67 -8.69 12.78
C ALA A 187 18.72 -8.16 13.85
N ARG A 188 18.48 -6.84 13.85
CA ARG A 188 17.54 -6.18 14.77
C ARG A 188 16.50 -5.46 13.94
N CYS A 189 15.26 -5.90 14.02
CA CYS A 189 14.11 -5.23 13.43
C CYS A 189 13.82 -3.94 14.23
N ASN A 190 13.62 -2.82 13.54
CA ASN A 190 13.21 -1.58 14.18
C ASN A 190 11.86 -1.81 14.90
N PRO A 191 11.65 -1.28 16.11
CA PRO A 191 10.35 -1.37 16.79
C PRO A 191 9.14 -0.92 15.96
N SER A 192 9.35 0.02 15.04
CA SER A 192 8.32 0.56 14.15
C SER A 192 8.09 -0.27 12.87
N ASP A 193 8.96 -1.23 12.56
CA ASP A 193 8.82 -2.08 11.38
C ASP A 193 7.98 -3.32 11.68
N VAL A 194 7.50 -3.99 10.64
CA VAL A 194 6.90 -5.32 10.71
C VAL A 194 8.02 -6.37 10.66
N PHE A 195 8.06 -7.22 11.68
CA PHE A 195 9.04 -8.29 11.78
C PHE A 195 8.76 -9.41 10.76
N ASN A 196 9.79 -9.84 10.05
CA ASN A 196 9.79 -11.08 9.27
C ASN A 196 11.00 -11.94 9.63
N TYR A 197 10.76 -13.22 9.94
CA TYR A 197 11.83 -14.15 10.28
C TYR A 197 12.86 -14.32 9.16
N TYR A 198 12.42 -14.52 7.92
CA TYR A 198 13.32 -14.83 6.81
C TYR A 198 14.21 -13.64 6.45
N ILE A 199 13.67 -12.43 6.43
CA ILE A 199 14.45 -11.21 6.23
C ILE A 199 15.48 -11.04 7.35
N GLY A 200 15.07 -11.22 8.61
CA GLY A 200 15.99 -11.15 9.76
C GLY A 200 17.07 -12.23 9.71
N HIS A 201 16.72 -13.44 9.30
CA HIS A 201 17.66 -14.55 9.14
C HIS A 201 18.67 -14.26 8.01
N ALA A 202 18.23 -13.82 6.83
CA ALA A 202 19.12 -13.45 5.74
C ALA A 202 20.13 -12.36 6.15
N ILE A 203 19.68 -11.31 6.83
CA ILE A 203 20.56 -10.24 7.35
C ILE A 203 21.54 -10.80 8.38
N ALA A 204 21.08 -11.61 9.34
CA ALA A 204 21.93 -12.17 10.38
C ALA A 204 22.98 -13.13 9.80
N LEU A 205 22.58 -14.02 8.88
CA LEU A 205 23.50 -14.94 8.20
C LEU A 205 24.52 -14.19 7.34
N GLY A 206 24.06 -13.21 6.55
CA GLY A 206 24.94 -12.38 5.73
C GLY A 206 25.98 -11.65 6.58
N ARG A 207 25.56 -11.03 7.70
CA ARG A 207 26.49 -10.39 8.66
C ARG A 207 27.46 -11.37 9.30
N ALA A 208 27.02 -12.59 9.65
CA ALA A 208 27.91 -13.62 10.19
C ALA A 208 29.03 -13.97 9.21
N LYS A 209 28.72 -13.96 7.90
CA LYS A 209 29.65 -14.33 6.82
C LYS A 209 30.37 -13.13 6.17
N GLY A 210 30.07 -11.89 6.58
CA GLY A 210 30.61 -10.69 5.96
C GLY A 210 30.10 -10.41 4.54
N LEU A 211 28.88 -10.83 4.22
CA LEU A 211 28.22 -10.60 2.93
C LEU A 211 27.44 -9.28 2.93
N ASP A 212 27.21 -8.74 1.74
CA ASP A 212 26.32 -7.61 1.55
C ASP A 212 24.86 -8.03 1.79
N VAL A 213 24.15 -7.21 2.56
CA VAL A 213 22.76 -7.43 2.99
C VAL A 213 21.89 -6.19 2.76
N SER A 214 22.38 -5.17 2.06
CA SER A 214 21.68 -3.88 1.91
C SER A 214 20.29 -4.01 1.28
N GLU A 215 20.09 -5.03 0.43
CA GLU A 215 18.80 -5.35 -0.18
C GLU A 215 17.71 -5.65 0.86
N PHE A 216 18.07 -6.27 1.98
CA PHE A 216 17.13 -6.68 3.03
C PHE A 216 16.93 -5.63 4.13
N GLU A 217 17.90 -4.74 4.34
CA GLU A 217 17.88 -3.74 5.42
C GLU A 217 16.77 -2.69 5.25
N ASN A 218 16.37 -2.41 4.01
CA ASN A 218 15.33 -1.44 3.66
C ASN A 218 14.11 -2.13 3.03
N ALA A 219 13.79 -3.34 3.48
CA ALA A 219 12.67 -4.11 2.97
C ALA A 219 11.35 -3.34 3.16
N VAL A 220 10.54 -3.30 2.09
CA VAL A 220 9.23 -2.62 2.05
C VAL A 220 8.33 -3.14 3.17
N GLN A 221 7.55 -2.26 3.79
CA GLN A 221 6.59 -2.62 4.83
C GLN A 221 5.25 -3.02 4.19
N PRO A 222 4.54 -4.04 4.72
CA PRO A 222 3.21 -4.35 4.22
C PRO A 222 2.21 -3.24 4.60
N LEU A 223 1.31 -2.93 3.67
CA LEU A 223 0.27 -1.91 3.85
C LEU A 223 -1.12 -2.54 4.02
N GLU A 224 -1.34 -3.70 3.41
CA GLU A 224 -2.61 -4.38 3.43
C GLU A 224 -2.56 -5.61 4.32
N PHE A 225 -3.69 -5.90 4.97
CA PHE A 225 -3.84 -7.05 5.82
C PHE A 225 -3.91 -8.34 5.00
N ALA A 226 -3.22 -9.37 5.46
CA ALA A 226 -3.14 -10.69 4.86
C ALA A 226 -3.38 -11.78 5.90
N VAL A 227 -3.86 -12.94 5.47
CA VAL A 227 -4.01 -14.12 6.33
C VAL A 227 -2.64 -14.52 6.88
N GLY A 228 -2.60 -14.97 8.14
CA GLY A 228 -1.36 -15.39 8.81
C GLY A 228 -0.54 -14.26 9.41
N GLN A 229 -0.88 -12.99 9.17
CA GLN A 229 -0.25 -11.86 9.85
C GLN A 229 -0.59 -11.84 11.35
N ASN A 230 0.44 -11.62 12.16
CA ASN A 230 0.30 -11.35 13.58
C ASN A 230 0.15 -9.84 13.81
N CYS A 231 -0.89 -9.47 14.55
CA CYS A 231 -1.25 -8.10 14.85
C CYS A 231 -1.35 -7.88 16.35
N VAL A 232 -1.33 -6.61 16.74
CA VAL A 232 -1.73 -6.14 18.07
C VAL A 232 -2.99 -5.31 17.97
N ILE A 233 -3.88 -5.45 18.94
CA ILE A 233 -5.04 -4.57 19.09
C ILE A 233 -4.55 -3.22 19.61
N SER A 234 -4.78 -2.14 18.87
CA SER A 234 -4.27 -0.80 19.19
C SER A 234 -5.37 0.20 19.53
N ASN A 235 -6.62 -0.07 19.13
CA ASN A 235 -7.74 0.85 19.32
C ASN A 235 -9.04 0.14 19.70
N TRP A 236 -9.03 -0.59 20.82
CA TRP A 236 -10.23 -1.17 21.41
C TRP A 236 -10.15 -1.14 22.94
N ALA A 237 -11.08 -0.41 23.56
CA ALA A 237 -11.15 -0.24 25.01
C ALA A 237 -11.12 -1.58 25.75
N GLY A 238 -10.18 -1.73 26.68
CA GLY A 238 -10.00 -2.94 27.48
C GLY A 238 -9.20 -4.07 26.80
N HIS A 239 -8.88 -3.95 25.52
CA HIS A 239 -8.20 -5.01 24.75
C HIS A 239 -6.86 -4.57 24.12
N ASN A 240 -6.47 -3.30 24.26
CA ASN A 240 -5.21 -2.79 23.72
C ASN A 240 -3.99 -3.62 24.19
N GLY A 241 -3.09 -3.91 23.26
CA GLY A 241 -1.88 -4.69 23.51
C GLY A 241 -2.04 -6.20 23.36
N ASN A 242 -3.27 -6.73 23.27
CA ASN A 242 -3.47 -8.15 23.01
C ASN A 242 -3.02 -8.51 21.60
N LYS A 243 -2.31 -9.63 21.48
CA LYS A 243 -1.82 -10.18 20.22
C LYS A 243 -2.83 -11.15 19.61
N LEU A 244 -2.91 -11.14 18.29
CA LEU A 244 -3.75 -12.04 17.52
C LEU A 244 -3.13 -12.37 16.17
N THR A 245 -3.65 -13.40 15.53
CA THR A 245 -3.31 -13.77 14.15
C THR A 245 -4.55 -13.63 13.28
N ILE A 246 -4.42 -13.04 12.10
CA ILE A 246 -5.49 -12.97 11.11
C ILE A 246 -5.69 -14.36 10.51
N THR A 247 -6.92 -14.87 10.59
CA THR A 247 -7.27 -16.20 10.10
C THR A 247 -8.11 -16.15 8.83
N LYS A 248 -8.84 -15.06 8.59
CA LYS A 248 -9.63 -14.85 7.36
C LYS A 248 -9.96 -13.37 7.17
N LEU A 249 -9.86 -12.89 5.93
CA LEU A 249 -10.24 -11.53 5.55
C LEU A 249 -11.74 -11.41 5.23
N LEU A 250 -12.34 -10.26 5.53
CA LEU A 250 -13.74 -9.92 5.27
C LEU A 250 -13.86 -8.53 4.65
N ASP A 251 -14.52 -8.46 3.48
CA ASP A 251 -14.96 -7.23 2.81
C ASP A 251 -13.88 -6.12 2.67
N GLY A 252 -12.59 -6.49 2.71
CA GLY A 252 -11.44 -5.58 2.64
C GLY A 252 -11.28 -4.62 3.84
N LYS A 253 -12.05 -4.79 4.92
CA LYS A 253 -12.06 -3.86 6.07
C LYS A 253 -12.00 -4.54 7.44
N ARG A 254 -12.24 -5.84 7.48
CA ARG A 254 -12.38 -6.62 8.71
C ARG A 254 -11.68 -7.96 8.55
N ALA A 255 -11.37 -8.60 9.67
CA ALA A 255 -10.85 -9.96 9.67
C ALA A 255 -11.36 -10.77 10.88
N TYR A 256 -11.51 -12.07 10.66
CA TYR A 256 -11.50 -13.05 11.75
C TYR A 256 -10.08 -13.22 12.28
N HIS A 257 -9.99 -13.57 13.56
CA HIS A 257 -8.72 -13.69 14.26
C HIS A 257 -8.71 -14.79 15.31
N SER A 258 -7.53 -15.13 15.82
CA SER A 258 -7.33 -16.19 16.81
C SER A 258 -7.65 -15.80 18.27
N TYR A 259 -7.82 -14.52 18.60
CA TYR A 259 -7.90 -14.08 20.01
C TYR A 259 -9.24 -14.38 20.70
N MET A 260 -10.35 -14.17 20.00
CA MET A 260 -11.70 -14.50 20.48
C MET A 260 -12.64 -14.76 19.30
N ASP A 261 -13.84 -15.22 19.59
CA ASP A 261 -14.88 -15.39 18.58
C ASP A 261 -15.34 -14.03 18.04
N GLY A 262 -15.39 -13.91 16.72
CA GLY A 262 -15.85 -12.71 16.03
C GLY A 262 -14.80 -12.11 15.10
N TRP A 263 -15.06 -10.87 14.70
CA TRP A 263 -14.22 -10.13 13.76
C TRP A 263 -13.80 -8.79 14.36
N LEU A 264 -12.67 -8.28 13.89
CA LEU A 264 -12.22 -6.92 14.18
C LEU A 264 -12.06 -6.11 12.89
N GLY A 265 -12.34 -4.81 13.00
CA GLY A 265 -12.03 -3.84 11.96
C GLY A 265 -10.52 -3.58 11.90
N PHE A 266 -10.02 -3.38 10.70
CA PHE A 266 -8.60 -3.09 10.43
C PHE A 266 -8.10 -1.83 11.12
N ASP A 267 -8.99 -0.87 11.39
CA ASP A 267 -8.73 0.35 12.15
C ASP A 267 -8.41 0.11 13.64
N THR A 268 -8.67 -1.09 14.14
CA THR A 268 -8.34 -1.50 15.51
C THR A 268 -7.05 -2.32 15.62
N LEU A 269 -6.41 -2.62 14.49
CA LEU A 269 -5.28 -3.55 14.39
C LEU A 269 -4.02 -2.84 13.90
N THR A 270 -2.87 -3.36 14.34
CA THR A 270 -1.56 -2.96 13.81
C THR A 270 -0.75 -4.22 13.54
N ILE A 271 -0.25 -4.36 12.30
CA ILE A 271 0.58 -5.49 11.89
C ILE A 271 1.93 -5.37 12.62
N ILE A 272 2.37 -6.46 13.26
CA ILE A 272 3.65 -6.49 13.99
C ILE A 272 4.60 -7.56 13.49
N ASN A 273 4.07 -8.61 12.87
CA ASN A 273 4.87 -9.71 12.33
C ASN A 273 4.14 -10.38 11.16
N ASP A 274 4.81 -10.48 10.01
CA ASP A 274 4.29 -11.02 8.75
C ASP A 274 4.97 -12.34 8.35
N THR A 275 5.64 -13.03 9.26
CA THR A 275 6.42 -14.26 8.98
C THR A 275 5.57 -15.35 8.29
N ASN A 276 4.31 -15.48 8.70
CA ASN A 276 3.37 -16.47 8.16
C ASN A 276 2.34 -15.83 7.22
N ALA A 277 2.58 -14.60 6.76
CA ALA A 277 1.63 -13.91 5.92
C ALA A 277 1.50 -14.58 4.55
N GLU A 278 0.26 -14.82 4.13
CA GLU A 278 -0.07 -15.32 2.81
C GLU A 278 -0.29 -14.13 1.87
N TYR A 279 0.78 -13.71 1.20
CA TYR A 279 0.69 -12.65 0.18
C TYR A 279 0.29 -13.23 -1.16
N GLU A 280 -0.61 -12.54 -1.86
CA GLU A 280 -0.91 -12.86 -3.26
C GLU A 280 0.30 -12.48 -4.13
N VAL A 281 1.01 -13.50 -4.59
CA VAL A 281 2.04 -13.38 -5.62
C VAL A 281 1.30 -13.48 -6.95
N ASN A 282 0.92 -12.36 -7.56
CA ASN A 282 0.32 -12.43 -8.89
C ASN A 282 1.32 -13.06 -9.86
N ALA A 283 0.90 -14.17 -10.48
CA ALA A 283 1.58 -14.84 -11.59
C ALA A 283 1.58 -13.99 -12.86
#